data_AF-A0A2Z6RBQ2-F1
#
_entry.id   AF-A0A2Z6RBQ2-F1
#
_cell.length_a   1.000
_cell.length_b   1.000
_cell.length_c   1.000
_cell.angle_alpha   90.00
_cell.angle_beta   90.00
_cell.angle_gamma   90.00
#
_symmetry.space_group_name_H-M   'P 1'
#
loop_
_entity.id
_entity.type
_entity.pdbx_description
1 polymer ?
#
loop_
_entity_poly.entity_id
_entity_poly.type
_entity_poly.pdbx_seq_one_letter_code
_entity_poly.pdbx_strand_id
1 'polypeptide(L)'
;MFTITLSCLVIGDSTKRAFSIEIDKDKCVDHLKFMIKTKKHPRFDTISSDELDIWKVDVPLDKLNDKISPTNIKTMLSGEELSPLSKIGDVFSDNLAENNINVLVQFPDDVQKDYKSIIERINSLEVKLAQLQNSLESKS
;
A
#
# COMPACT_ATOMS: atom_id res chain seq x y z
N MET A 1 8.56 -27.52 8.54
CA MET A 1 8.25 -26.23 7.91
C MET A 1 7.33 -25.49 8.85
N PHE A 2 7.76 -24.32 9.31
CA PHE A 2 6.94 -23.45 10.15
C PHE A 2 6.45 -22.31 9.26
N THR A 3 5.16 -22.30 8.96
CA THR A 3 4.53 -21.21 8.20
C THR A 3 3.97 -20.15 9.15
N ILE A 4 3.77 -18.95 8.61
CA ILE A 4 3.04 -17.87 9.25
C ILE A 4 2.04 -17.31 8.26
N THR A 5 0.86 -16.92 8.75
CA THR A 5 -0.15 -16.23 7.94
C THR A 5 -0.08 -14.74 8.24
N LEU A 6 0.22 -13.95 7.21
CA LEU A 6 0.30 -12.50 7.28
C LEU A 6 -0.93 -11.88 6.65
N SER A 7 -1.58 -10.98 7.39
CA SER A 7 -2.65 -10.13 6.87
C SER A 7 -2.06 -8.90 6.20
N CYS A 8 -2.39 -8.70 4.94
CA CYS A 8 -1.87 -7.66 4.08
C CYS A 8 -2.98 -6.70 3.63
N LEU A 9 -2.64 -5.42 3.47
CA LEU A 9 -3.51 -4.41 2.87
C LEU A 9 -2.70 -3.49 1.95
N VAL A 10 -3.25 -3.15 0.78
CA VAL A 10 -2.63 -2.18 -0.12
C VAL A 10 -3.05 -0.78 0.32
N ILE A 11 -2.11 0.14 0.40
CA ILE A 11 -2.40 1.52 0.80
C ILE A 11 -3.32 2.18 -0.24
N GLY A 12 -4.32 2.90 0.26
CA GLY A 12 -5.39 3.50 -0.55
C GLY A 12 -6.53 2.54 -0.89
N ASP A 13 -6.45 1.25 -0.53
CA ASP A 13 -7.60 0.36 -0.58
C ASP A 13 -8.49 0.49 0.65
N SER A 14 -9.78 0.21 0.45
CA SER A 14 -10.68 -0.10 1.54
C SER A 14 -10.21 -1.34 2.31
N THR A 15 -10.37 -1.32 3.64
CA THR A 15 -10.10 -2.44 4.55
C THR A 15 -10.76 -3.75 4.14
N LYS A 16 -11.89 -3.70 3.41
CA LYS A 16 -12.57 -4.88 2.83
C LYS A 16 -11.72 -5.63 1.80
N ARG A 17 -10.66 -5.02 1.25
CA ARG A 17 -9.73 -5.64 0.31
C ARG A 17 -8.47 -6.22 0.97
N ALA A 18 -8.42 -6.23 2.30
CA ALA A 18 -7.41 -6.95 3.06
C ALA A 18 -7.40 -8.43 2.65
N PHE A 19 -6.23 -9.05 2.71
CA PHE A 19 -6.01 -10.40 2.21
C PHE A 19 -4.88 -11.07 2.98
N SER A 20 -4.92 -12.39 3.10
CA SER A 20 -3.88 -13.15 3.79
C SER A 20 -2.89 -13.81 2.83
N ILE A 21 -1.64 -13.95 3.27
CA ILE A 21 -0.60 -14.76 2.64
C ILE A 21 -0.05 -15.72 3.69
N GLU A 22 -0.07 -17.01 3.39
CA GLU A 22 0.68 -18.02 4.14
C GLU A 22 2.08 -18.15 3.53
N ILE A 23 3.11 -18.04 4.35
CA ILE A 23 4.51 -18.08 3.91
C ILE A 23 5.39 -18.83 4.92
N ASP A 24 6.38 -19.57 4.43
CA ASP A 24 7.40 -20.22 5.26
C ASP A 24 8.27 -19.17 5.96
N LYS A 25 8.51 -19.36 7.26
CA LYS A 25 9.35 -18.44 8.06
C LYS A 25 10.81 -18.38 7.61
N ASP A 26 11.29 -19.43 6.95
CA ASP A 26 12.65 -19.49 6.40
C ASP A 26 12.82 -18.70 5.09
N LYS A 27 11.71 -18.27 4.46
CA LYS A 27 11.76 -17.42 3.26
C LYS A 27 12.11 -15.99 3.64
N CYS A 28 12.62 -15.27 2.66
CA CYS A 28 12.91 -13.85 2.78
C CYS A 28 11.73 -12.98 2.34
N VAL A 29 11.81 -11.70 2.69
CA VAL A 29 10.81 -10.68 2.34
C VAL A 29 10.64 -10.51 0.83
N ASP A 30 11.68 -10.70 0.02
CA ASP A 30 11.59 -10.70 -1.45
C ASP A 30 10.55 -11.71 -1.98
N HIS A 31 10.50 -12.90 -1.37
CA HIS A 31 9.52 -13.94 -1.69
C HIS A 31 8.12 -13.50 -1.28
N LEU A 32 7.97 -12.83 -0.14
CA LEU A 32 6.70 -12.23 0.26
C LEU A 32 6.22 -11.19 -0.77
N LYS A 33 7.11 -10.30 -1.24
CA LYS A 33 6.78 -9.32 -2.28
C LYS A 33 6.30 -10.00 -3.57
N PHE A 34 6.98 -11.08 -3.99
CA PHE A 34 6.56 -11.89 -5.14
C PHE A 34 5.17 -12.50 -4.96
N MET A 35 4.88 -13.06 -3.78
CA MET A 35 3.57 -13.63 -3.46
C MET A 35 2.47 -12.56 -3.44
N ILE A 36 2.74 -11.37 -2.90
CA ILE A 36 1.82 -10.23 -2.92
C ILE A 36 1.47 -9.85 -4.36
N LYS A 37 2.49 -9.68 -5.22
CA LYS A 37 2.29 -9.37 -6.64
C LYS A 37 1.41 -10.41 -7.32
N THR A 38 1.75 -11.68 -7.16
CA THR A 38 1.01 -12.82 -7.75
C THR A 38 -0.45 -12.84 -7.30
N LYS A 39 -0.70 -12.66 -6.00
CA LYS A 39 -2.05 -12.70 -5.43
C LYS A 39 -2.93 -11.52 -5.83
N LYS A 40 -2.31 -10.38 -6.17
CA LYS A 40 -3.01 -9.15 -6.56
C LYS A 40 -3.00 -8.92 -8.07
N HIS A 41 -2.55 -9.87 -8.88
CA HIS A 41 -2.70 -9.84 -10.33
C HIS A 41 -4.16 -9.52 -10.73
N PRO A 42 -4.41 -8.63 -11.70
CA PRO A 42 -3.43 -7.98 -12.58
C PRO A 42 -2.88 -6.64 -12.06
N ARG A 43 -3.19 -6.26 -10.81
CA ARG A 43 -2.99 -4.90 -10.31
C ARG A 43 -1.53 -4.44 -10.31
N PHE A 44 -0.60 -5.37 -10.12
CA PHE A 44 0.83 -5.10 -10.04
C PHE A 44 1.59 -5.64 -11.25
N ASP A 45 0.94 -5.91 -12.38
CA ASP A 45 1.57 -6.55 -13.53
C ASP A 45 2.71 -5.72 -14.12
N THR A 46 2.52 -4.39 -14.15
CA THR A 46 3.48 -3.43 -14.67
C THR A 46 4.58 -3.07 -13.68
N ILE A 47 4.56 -3.62 -12.46
CA ILE A 47 5.49 -3.29 -11.37
C ILE A 47 6.27 -4.55 -11.00
N SER A 48 7.59 -4.48 -10.96
CA SER A 48 8.41 -5.62 -10.54
C SER A 48 8.24 -5.85 -9.04
N SER A 49 8.28 -7.10 -8.59
CA SER A 49 8.00 -7.40 -7.17
C SER A 49 8.99 -6.73 -6.23
N ASP A 50 10.24 -6.54 -6.65
CA ASP A 50 11.29 -5.85 -5.91
C ASP A 50 11.02 -4.35 -5.72
N GLU A 51 10.28 -3.73 -6.63
CA GLU A 51 9.89 -2.30 -6.58
C GLU A 51 8.75 -2.03 -5.59
N LEU A 52 8.04 -3.05 -5.10
CA LEU A 52 7.00 -2.87 -4.10
C LEU A 52 7.61 -2.51 -2.74
N ASP A 53 7.19 -1.40 -2.17
CA ASP A 53 7.56 -1.06 -0.79
C ASP A 53 6.57 -1.72 0.16
N ILE A 54 7.08 -2.47 1.13
CA ILE A 54 6.22 -3.15 2.12
C ILE A 54 6.68 -2.83 3.54
N TRP A 55 5.69 -2.69 4.41
CA TRP A 55 5.85 -2.20 5.77
C TRP A 55 5.27 -3.20 6.75
N LYS A 56 6.04 -3.54 7.78
CA LYS A 56 5.52 -4.26 8.95
C LYS A 56 4.79 -3.28 9.85
N VAL A 57 3.59 -3.67 10.26
CA VAL A 57 2.73 -2.96 11.21
C VAL A 57 2.04 -3.96 12.12
N ASP A 58 1.42 -3.47 13.19
CA ASP A 58 0.53 -4.27 14.05
C ASP A 58 -0.69 -3.42 14.40
N VAL A 59 -1.67 -3.39 13.49
CA VAL A 59 -2.81 -2.46 13.58
C VAL A 59 -4.12 -3.21 13.37
N PRO A 60 -5.08 -3.11 14.31
CA PRO A 60 -6.42 -3.66 14.14
C PRO A 60 -7.11 -3.13 12.88
N LEU A 61 -7.70 -4.02 12.08
CA LEU A 61 -8.33 -3.68 10.79
C LEU A 61 -9.39 -2.57 10.90
N ASP A 62 -10.14 -2.55 12.00
CA ASP A 62 -11.17 -1.56 12.33
C ASP A 62 -10.59 -0.16 12.63
N LYS A 63 -9.31 -0.09 13.01
CA LYS A 63 -8.58 1.16 13.25
C LYS A 63 -7.89 1.70 12.01
N LEU A 64 -7.73 0.89 10.95
CA LEU A 64 -7.28 1.39 9.65
C LEU A 64 -8.41 2.20 9.02
N ASN A 65 -8.15 3.49 8.78
CA ASN A 65 -9.01 4.32 7.96
C ASN A 65 -8.45 4.41 6.53
N ASP A 66 -9.30 4.79 5.58
CA ASP A 66 -8.92 4.93 4.16
C ASP A 66 -7.93 6.09 3.92
N LYS A 67 -7.49 6.83 4.96
CA LYS A 67 -6.59 8.00 4.87
C LYS A 67 -5.13 7.67 5.22
N ILE A 68 -4.75 6.39 5.24
CA ILE A 68 -3.35 6.02 5.45
C ILE A 68 -2.55 6.46 4.22
N SER A 69 -1.60 7.35 4.45
CA SER A 69 -0.60 7.77 3.47
C SER A 69 0.76 7.18 3.86
N PRO A 70 1.70 7.10 2.91
CA PRO A 70 3.08 6.64 3.18
C PRO A 70 3.73 7.32 4.38
N THR A 71 3.57 8.65 4.49
CA THR A 71 4.16 9.47 5.55
C THR A 71 3.58 9.16 6.93
N ASN A 72 2.35 8.66 6.98
CA ASN A 72 1.66 8.31 8.22
C ASN A 72 2.03 6.91 8.72
N ILE A 73 2.62 6.05 7.89
CA ILE A 73 2.97 4.68 8.30
C ILE A 73 4.01 4.71 9.43
N LYS A 74 5.15 5.38 9.21
CA LYS A 74 6.22 5.48 10.21
C LYS A 74 5.77 6.22 11.47
N THR A 75 4.98 7.29 11.31
CA THR A 75 4.68 8.24 12.39
C THR A 75 3.43 7.87 13.20
N MET A 76 2.38 7.32 12.58
CA MET A 76 1.12 6.99 13.26
C MET A 76 0.96 5.50 13.57
N LEU A 77 1.52 4.64 12.73
CA LEU A 77 1.36 3.18 12.86
C LEU A 77 2.63 2.50 13.38
N SER A 78 3.66 3.28 13.71
CA SER A 78 4.99 2.79 14.09
C SER A 78 5.53 1.77 13.09
N GLY A 79 5.22 1.95 11.81
CA GLY A 79 5.54 0.96 10.79
C GLY A 79 7.03 0.91 10.46
N GLU A 80 7.52 -0.31 10.29
CA GLU A 80 8.91 -0.61 9.96
C GLU A 80 9.01 -1.06 8.51
N GLU A 81 9.90 -0.44 7.73
CA GLU A 81 10.14 -0.83 6.35
C GLU A 81 10.90 -2.15 6.29
N LEU A 82 10.44 -3.10 5.47
CA LEU A 82 11.02 -4.43 5.44
C LEU A 82 12.15 -4.56 4.42
N SER A 83 13.33 -4.95 4.91
CA SER A 83 14.47 -5.29 4.07
C SER A 83 14.21 -6.59 3.28
N PRO A 84 14.44 -6.62 1.95
CA PRO A 84 14.15 -7.78 1.11
C PRO A 84 14.83 -9.08 1.54
N LEU A 85 16.02 -8.99 2.13
CA LEU A 85 16.84 -10.16 2.50
C LEU A 85 16.59 -10.65 3.92
N SER A 86 15.78 -9.94 4.72
CA SER A 86 15.41 -10.40 6.05
C SER A 86 14.50 -11.63 5.96
N LYS A 87 14.71 -12.61 6.83
CA LYS A 87 13.81 -13.77 6.91
C LYS A 87 12.50 -13.39 7.57
N ILE A 88 11.42 -14.01 7.14
CA ILE A 88 10.09 -13.79 7.69
C ILE A 88 10.04 -14.11 9.19
N GLY A 89 10.67 -15.21 9.62
CA GLY A 89 10.71 -15.59 11.03
C GLY A 89 11.51 -14.64 11.93
N ASP A 90 12.45 -13.87 11.37
CA ASP A 90 13.21 -12.87 12.12
C ASP A 90 12.42 -11.56 12.27
N VAL A 91 11.55 -11.28 11.29
CA VAL A 91 10.77 -10.04 11.21
C VAL A 91 9.44 -10.14 11.96
N PHE A 92 8.75 -11.28 11.85
CA PHE A 92 7.41 -11.48 12.41
C PHE A 92 7.45 -12.53 13.53
N SER A 93 6.97 -12.13 14.70
CA SER A 93 6.79 -13.02 15.83
C SER A 93 5.63 -13.99 15.62
N ASP A 94 5.66 -15.12 16.32
CA ASP A 94 4.63 -16.17 16.24
C ASP A 94 3.27 -15.73 16.78
N ASN A 95 3.26 -14.73 17.67
CA ASN A 95 2.07 -14.21 18.31
C ASN A 95 1.54 -12.98 17.56
N LEU A 96 1.10 -13.16 16.31
CA LEU A 96 0.37 -12.11 15.61
C LEU A 96 -1.02 -11.95 16.22
N ALA A 97 -1.42 -10.71 16.49
CA ALA A 97 -2.76 -10.41 16.95
C ALA A 97 -3.80 -10.77 15.88
N GLU A 98 -4.88 -11.42 16.31
CA GLU A 98 -5.98 -11.82 15.44
C GLU A 98 -6.67 -10.57 14.86
N ASN A 99 -6.98 -10.59 13.56
CA ASN A 99 -7.60 -9.47 12.81
C ASN A 99 -6.77 -8.18 12.68
N ASN A 100 -5.48 -8.20 13.05
CA ASN A 100 -4.59 -7.09 12.75
C ASN A 100 -4.01 -7.20 11.34
N ILE A 101 -3.81 -6.06 10.69
CA ILE A 101 -2.96 -5.97 9.52
C ILE A 101 -1.50 -6.05 9.98
N ASN A 102 -0.75 -6.94 9.34
CA ASN A 102 0.67 -7.17 9.62
C ASN A 102 1.56 -6.50 8.57
N VAL A 103 1.05 -6.38 7.33
CA VAL A 103 1.80 -5.84 6.19
C VAL A 103 0.99 -4.78 5.45
N LEU A 104 1.54 -3.57 5.33
CA LEU A 104 1.05 -2.58 4.38
C LEU A 104 1.88 -2.63 3.09
N VAL A 105 1.20 -2.62 1.96
CA VAL A 105 1.81 -2.66 0.63
C VAL A 105 1.63 -1.31 -0.04
N GLN A 106 2.73 -0.69 -0.42
CA GLN A 106 2.78 0.61 -1.06
C GLN A 106 3.26 0.45 -2.51
N PHE A 107 2.71 1.28 -3.39
CA PHE A 107 3.22 1.41 -4.77
C PHE A 107 4.60 2.07 -4.76
N PRO A 108 5.47 1.80 -5.74
CA PRO A 108 6.77 2.48 -5.84
C PRO A 108 6.61 4.00 -5.85
N ASP A 109 7.56 4.73 -5.26
CA ASP A 109 7.50 6.19 -5.14
C ASP A 109 7.34 6.92 -6.47
N ASP A 110 7.94 6.40 -7.55
CA ASP A 110 7.84 7.02 -8.87
C ASP A 110 6.42 6.92 -9.43
N VAL A 111 5.78 5.77 -9.25
CA VAL A 111 4.35 5.57 -9.59
C VAL A 111 3.47 6.55 -8.79
N GLN A 112 3.77 6.76 -7.51
CA GLN A 112 3.01 7.70 -6.68
C GLN A 112 3.20 9.16 -7.10
N LYS A 113 4.43 9.56 -7.48
CA LYS A 113 4.73 10.90 -7.99
C LYS A 113 3.97 11.17 -9.28
N ASP A 114 3.92 10.19 -10.18
CA ASP A 114 3.17 10.28 -11.43
C ASP A 114 1.68 10.49 -11.17
N TYR A 115 1.07 9.69 -10.29
CA TYR A 115 -0.33 9.88 -9.91
C TYR A 115 -0.59 11.26 -9.30
N LYS A 116 0.29 11.74 -8.43
CA LYS A 116 0.15 13.07 -7.82
C LYS A 116 0.21 14.19 -8.87
N SER A 117 1.17 14.13 -9.79
CA SER A 117 1.31 15.10 -10.88
C SER A 117 0.07 15.12 -11.79
N ILE A 118 -0.48 13.94 -12.09
CA ILE A 118 -1.71 13.81 -12.89
C ILE A 118 -2.89 14.48 -12.15
N ILE A 119 -3.08 14.21 -10.86
CA ILE A 119 -4.17 14.79 -10.06
C ILE A 119 -4.04 16.32 -10.00
N GLU A 120 -2.83 16.86 -9.77
CA GLU A 120 -2.59 18.31 -9.77
C GLU A 120 -2.95 18.94 -11.12
N ARG A 121 -2.65 18.25 -12.22
CA ARG A 121 -2.99 18.72 -13.57
C ARG A 121 -4.50 18.66 -13.82
N ILE A 122 -5.19 17.62 -13.35
CA ILE A 122 -6.66 17.50 -13.42
C ILE A 122 -7.31 18.66 -12.66
N ASN A 123 -6.93 18.88 -11.40
CA ASN A 123 -7.47 19.96 -10.59
C ASN A 123 -7.24 21.34 -11.25
N SER A 124 -6.06 21.56 -11.84
CA SER A 124 -5.76 22.79 -12.58
C SER A 124 -6.68 22.98 -13.80
N LEU A 125 -6.98 21.90 -14.52
CA LEU A 125 -7.90 21.93 -15.66
C LEU A 125 -9.33 22.20 -15.22
N GLU A 126 -9.80 21.58 -14.14
CA GLU A 126 -11.14 21.82 -13.58
C GLU A 126 -11.33 23.30 -13.21
N VAL A 127 -10.33 23.92 -12.59
CA VAL A 127 -10.36 25.37 -12.27
C VAL A 127 -10.44 26.22 -13.54
N LYS A 128 -9.63 25.91 -14.56
CA LYS A 128 -9.65 26.65 -15.83
C LYS A 128 -10.98 26.50 -16.57
N LEU A 129 -11.58 25.31 -16.53
CA LEU A 129 -12.90 25.06 -17.13
C LEU A 129 -13.98 25.91 -16.45
N ALA A 130 -13.99 25.98 -15.12
CA ALA A 130 -14.93 26.82 -14.37
C ALA A 130 -14.76 28.32 -14.70
N GLN A 131 -13.52 28.80 -14.85
CA GLN A 131 -13.26 30.18 -15.25
C GLN A 131 -13.78 30.51 -16.65
N LEU A 132 -13.62 29.57 -17.60
CA LEU A 132 -14.13 29.73 -18.96
C LEU A 132 -15.66 29.77 -19.02
N GLN A 133 -16.32 28.92 -18.23
CA GLN A 133 -17.79 28.90 -18.12
C GLN A 133 -18.32 30.24 -17.59
N ASN A 134 -17.75 30.75 -16.49
CA ASN A 134 -18.14 32.04 -15.94
C ASN A 134 -17.92 33.19 -16.92
N SER A 135 -16.82 33.16 -17.70
CA SER A 135 -16.55 34.18 -18.73
C SER A 135 -17.50 34.11 -19.92
N LEU A 136 -18.11 32.96 -20.19
CA LEU A 136 -19.11 32.79 -21.25
C LEU A 136 -20.47 33.32 -20.78
N GLU A 137 -20.87 33.00 -19.55
CA GLU A 137 -22.11 33.47 -18.94
C GLU A 137 -22.11 34.99 -18.74
N SER A 138 -20.97 35.60 -18.39
CA SER A 138 -20.88 37.06 -18.23
C SER A 138 -20.90 37.84 -19.56
N LYS A 139 -20.81 37.16 -20.71
CA LYS A 139 -20.80 37.77 -22.05
C LYS A 139 -22.12 37.61 -22.80
N SER A 140 -23.07 36.82 -22.26
CA SER A 140 -24.44 36.69 -22.77
C SER A 140 -25.40 37.62 -22.03
#